data_AF-I3TPS8-F1
#
_entry.id   AF-I3TPS8-F1
#
_cell.length_a   1.000
_cell.length_b   1.000
_cell.length_c   1.000
_cell.angle_alpha   90.00
_cell.angle_beta   90.00
_cell.angle_gamma   90.00
#
_symmetry.space_group_name_H-M   'P 1'
#
loop_
_entity.id
_entity.type
_entity.pdbx_description
1 polymer ?
#
loop_
_entity_poly.entity_id
_entity_poly.type
_entity_poly.pdbx_seq_one_letter_code
_entity_poly.pdbx_strand_id
1 'polypeptide(L)'
;MMKIRKWACSVSSIVLILNGSAAFAQDCASLASDVGTRIADLKKKADTAPDDVESDYASATSKDYANKLFSRFEDLNKKAIQASQLINQGYNLAGYTSPFKEGQQQTKIPPVVTNTMSNAEALAQAAADDDNTKLDILSLRCSQSTEQTALSAYLAQADAGTVSSYEAAKYNICKVVHILADLQDKRQKLNDIRENGYPLFYLHEKEKKSYDGHSRTIQLKVDLRLYPVYPEHEDQDILLGKLEKIRLSYNSYFKWSDNNWTKLNVLQKLVDDQNDEKEVCWGSIKITSSVKADICSQVYNISTDSLKIKVRAKFKYSGDTHAVSLGTVTVPAPFGYLSDLSDMKEKKMQDLQAKVVDRIASLFGAYGDVIEKAQSWQKSCS
;
A
#
# COMPACT_ATOMS: atom_id res chain seq x y z
N MET A 1 -25.98 -56.01 36.60
CA MET A 1 -27.42 -56.31 36.85
C MET A 1 -28.15 -55.00 37.11
N MET A 2 -29.36 -54.84 36.53
CA MET A 2 -30.34 -53.72 36.62
C MET A 2 -29.85 -52.36 36.06
N LYS A 3 -30.23 -51.88 34.85
CA LYS A 3 -31.51 -51.57 34.16
C LYS A 3 -32.32 -50.35 34.69
N ILE A 4 -32.25 -49.27 33.88
CA ILE A 4 -33.35 -48.43 33.32
C ILE A 4 -34.07 -47.42 34.25
N ARG A 5 -34.02 -46.11 33.89
CA ARG A 5 -35.16 -45.36 33.28
C ARG A 5 -34.74 -43.99 32.69
N LYS A 6 -35.22 -43.76 31.45
CA LYS A 6 -35.27 -42.47 30.72
C LYS A 6 -36.49 -41.64 31.18
N TRP A 7 -36.44 -40.32 31.01
CA TRP A 7 -37.48 -39.36 30.55
C TRP A 7 -36.82 -37.95 30.63
N ALA A 8 -36.55 -37.21 29.54
CA ALA A 8 -37.42 -36.49 28.58
C ALA A 8 -38.11 -35.23 29.16
N CYS A 9 -37.74 -34.09 28.57
CA CYS A 9 -38.39 -32.77 28.50
C CYS A 9 -38.53 -31.94 29.79
N SER A 10 -37.87 -30.77 29.80
CA SER A 10 -38.53 -29.54 30.23
C SER A 10 -38.00 -28.36 29.40
N VAL A 11 -38.87 -27.82 28.56
CA VAL A 11 -38.82 -26.41 28.15
C VAL A 11 -38.84 -25.60 29.44
N SER A 12 -37.71 -24.98 29.80
CA SER A 12 -37.70 -24.05 30.93
C SER A 12 -38.35 -22.75 30.49
N SER A 13 -39.66 -22.73 30.77
CA SER A 13 -40.52 -21.58 30.87
C SER A 13 -39.78 -20.41 31.54
N ILE A 14 -39.80 -19.27 30.86
CA ILE A 14 -39.51 -17.96 31.46
C ILE A 14 -40.53 -17.76 32.59
N VAL A 15 -40.08 -17.90 33.83
CA VAL A 15 -40.73 -17.30 34.99
C VAL A 15 -39.66 -16.50 35.71
N LEU A 16 -39.43 -15.29 35.19
CA LEU A 16 -38.77 -14.23 35.94
C LEU A 16 -39.86 -13.41 36.60
N ILE A 17 -39.87 -13.46 37.93
CA ILE A 17 -40.66 -12.60 38.79
C ILE A 17 -40.21 -11.16 38.53
N LEU A 18 -41.00 -10.41 37.77
CA LEU A 18 -40.92 -8.96 37.68
C LEU A 18 -42.29 -8.40 38.02
N ASN A 19 -42.38 -7.69 39.14
CA ASN A 19 -43.41 -6.67 39.37
C ASN A 19 -43.15 -5.44 38.47
N GLY A 20 -42.90 -5.69 37.18
CA GLY A 20 -42.95 -4.72 36.10
C GLY A 20 -44.19 -5.07 35.28
N SER A 21 -45.05 -4.09 35.04
CA SER A 21 -46.26 -4.29 34.22
C SER A 21 -45.91 -5.01 32.91
N ALA A 22 -46.78 -5.92 32.45
CA ALA A 22 -46.58 -6.66 31.18
C ALA A 22 -46.30 -5.71 29.98
N ALA A 23 -46.75 -4.46 30.06
CA ALA A 23 -46.41 -3.39 29.14
C ALA A 23 -44.90 -3.10 29.05
N PHE A 24 -44.20 -3.04 30.19
CA PHE A 24 -42.75 -2.80 30.23
C PHE A 24 -41.93 -3.94 29.59
N ALA A 25 -42.34 -5.19 29.82
CA ALA A 25 -41.70 -6.35 29.19
C ALA A 25 -41.94 -6.39 27.66
N GLN A 26 -43.13 -5.97 27.22
CA GLN A 26 -43.49 -5.89 25.81
C GLN A 26 -42.78 -4.74 25.09
N ASP A 27 -42.63 -3.58 25.74
CA ASP A 27 -41.85 -2.46 25.24
C ASP A 27 -40.37 -2.85 25.06
N CYS A 28 -39.80 -3.57 26.03
CA CYS A 28 -38.42 -4.03 25.92
C CYS A 28 -38.17 -5.07 24.82
N ALA A 29 -39.12 -5.98 24.62
CA ALA A 29 -39.05 -6.93 23.51
C ALA A 29 -39.12 -6.21 22.15
N SER A 30 -39.97 -5.18 22.04
CA SER A 30 -40.08 -4.38 20.81
C SER A 30 -38.78 -3.62 20.50
N LEU A 31 -38.19 -2.95 21.50
CA LEU A 31 -36.92 -2.25 21.35
C LEU A 31 -35.76 -3.19 21.00
N ALA A 32 -35.72 -4.39 21.61
CA ALA A 32 -34.71 -5.39 21.28
C ALA A 32 -34.84 -5.90 19.83
N SER A 33 -36.09 -6.08 19.35
CA SER A 33 -36.38 -6.45 17.97
C SER A 33 -35.95 -5.36 16.98
N ASP A 34 -36.12 -4.09 17.35
CA ASP A 34 -35.69 -2.95 16.53
C ASP A 34 -34.17 -2.92 16.37
N VAL A 35 -33.40 -3.17 17.44
CA VAL A 35 -31.92 -3.26 17.34
C VAL A 35 -31.51 -4.40 16.38
N GLY A 36 -32.13 -5.57 16.52
CA GLY A 36 -31.86 -6.72 15.64
C GLY A 36 -32.18 -6.42 14.17
N THR A 37 -33.27 -5.70 13.91
CA THR A 37 -33.65 -5.25 12.56
C THR A 37 -32.60 -4.30 11.98
N ARG A 38 -32.10 -3.34 12.77
CA ARG A 38 -31.03 -2.43 12.33
C ARG A 38 -29.71 -3.14 12.09
N ILE A 39 -29.38 -4.17 12.86
CA ILE A 39 -28.21 -5.01 12.61
C ILE A 39 -28.36 -5.75 11.27
N ALA A 40 -29.55 -6.27 10.95
CA ALA A 40 -29.81 -6.92 9.66
C ALA A 40 -29.70 -5.94 8.48
N ASP A 41 -30.24 -4.72 8.63
CA ASP A 41 -30.10 -3.65 7.64
C ASP A 41 -28.63 -3.26 7.41
N LEU A 42 -27.88 -3.10 8.50
CA LEU A 42 -26.44 -2.81 8.47
C LEU A 42 -25.69 -3.92 7.74
N LYS A 43 -25.96 -5.18 8.08
CA LYS A 43 -25.36 -6.34 7.42
C LYS A 43 -25.63 -6.34 5.92
N LYS A 44 -26.88 -6.11 5.50
CA LYS A 44 -27.24 -6.08 4.08
C LYS A 44 -26.42 -5.04 3.30
N LYS A 45 -26.21 -3.85 3.87
CA LYS A 45 -25.35 -2.82 3.26
C LYS A 45 -23.87 -3.25 3.29
N ALA A 46 -23.39 -3.72 4.44
CA ALA A 46 -22.00 -4.12 4.64
C ALA A 46 -21.58 -5.28 3.72
N ASP A 47 -22.44 -6.25 3.48
CA ASP A 47 -22.15 -7.42 2.63
C ASP A 47 -21.85 -7.06 1.18
N THR A 48 -22.43 -5.98 0.67
CA THR A 48 -22.23 -5.54 -0.73
C THR A 48 -21.07 -4.56 -0.88
N ALA A 49 -20.67 -3.89 0.21
CA ALA A 49 -19.69 -2.82 0.13
C ALA A 49 -18.30 -3.26 -0.36
N PRO A 50 -17.72 -4.40 0.08
CA PRO A 50 -16.43 -4.85 -0.45
C PRO A 50 -16.44 -5.10 -1.96
N ASP A 51 -17.47 -5.76 -2.48
CA ASP A 51 -17.61 -6.08 -3.91
C ASP A 51 -17.80 -4.82 -4.76
N ASP A 52 -18.59 -3.87 -4.26
CA ASP A 52 -18.76 -2.57 -4.90
C ASP A 52 -17.43 -1.79 -4.96
N VAL A 53 -16.65 -1.82 -3.88
CA VAL A 53 -15.31 -1.17 -3.86
C VAL A 53 -14.37 -1.88 -4.82
N GLU A 54 -14.39 -3.21 -4.90
CA GLU A 54 -13.61 -3.96 -5.89
C GLU A 54 -13.99 -3.57 -7.33
N SER A 55 -15.27 -3.38 -7.61
CA SER A 55 -15.77 -2.89 -8.89
C SER A 55 -15.31 -1.46 -9.21
N ASP A 56 -15.37 -0.55 -8.23
CA ASP A 56 -14.84 0.81 -8.34
C ASP A 56 -13.33 0.78 -8.63
N TYR A 57 -12.57 -0.11 -7.96
CA TYR A 57 -11.15 -0.35 -8.24
C TYR A 57 -10.91 -0.86 -9.64
N ALA A 58 -11.70 -1.84 -10.10
CA ALA A 58 -11.57 -2.39 -11.45
C ALA A 58 -11.83 -1.35 -12.54
N SER A 59 -12.73 -0.41 -12.25
CA SER A 59 -13.08 0.72 -13.12
C SER A 59 -12.01 1.81 -13.14
N ALA A 60 -11.37 2.07 -11.99
CA ALA A 60 -10.28 3.03 -11.90
C ALA A 60 -8.98 2.46 -12.48
N THR A 61 -8.67 1.21 -12.19
CA THR A 61 -7.43 0.53 -12.56
C THR A 61 -7.67 -0.41 -13.74
N SER A 62 -7.71 -1.71 -13.50
CA SER A 62 -8.19 -2.74 -14.41
C SER A 62 -8.77 -3.89 -13.59
N LYS A 63 -9.61 -4.74 -14.20
CA LYS A 63 -10.18 -5.91 -13.52
C LYS A 63 -9.10 -6.85 -12.97
N ASP A 64 -8.05 -7.11 -13.74
CA ASP A 64 -6.94 -7.98 -13.30
C ASP A 64 -6.17 -7.39 -12.12
N TYR A 65 -6.00 -6.07 -12.09
CA TYR A 65 -5.34 -5.38 -10.99
C TYR A 65 -6.18 -5.46 -9.72
N ALA A 66 -7.46 -5.09 -9.81
CA ALA A 66 -8.41 -5.15 -8.69
C ALA A 66 -8.49 -6.56 -8.11
N ASN A 67 -8.72 -7.58 -8.96
CA ASN A 67 -8.78 -8.97 -8.53
C ASN A 67 -7.51 -9.39 -7.75
N LYS A 68 -6.32 -9.01 -8.24
CA LYS A 68 -5.04 -9.34 -7.57
C LYS A 68 -4.90 -8.64 -6.22
N LEU A 69 -5.27 -7.37 -6.14
CA LEU A 69 -5.22 -6.59 -4.90
C LEU A 69 -6.13 -7.22 -3.83
N PHE A 70 -7.39 -7.48 -4.19
CA PHE A 70 -8.39 -8.03 -3.27
C PHE A 70 -8.09 -9.48 -2.91
N SER A 71 -7.66 -10.32 -3.87
CA SER A 71 -7.23 -11.70 -3.58
C SER A 71 -6.06 -11.72 -2.61
N ARG A 72 -5.08 -10.82 -2.77
CA ARG A 72 -3.95 -10.72 -1.84
C ARG A 72 -4.41 -10.30 -0.44
N PHE A 73 -5.35 -9.37 -0.35
CA PHE A 73 -5.93 -8.97 0.93
C PHE A 73 -6.64 -10.15 1.61
N GLU A 74 -7.46 -10.91 0.87
CA GLU A 74 -8.14 -12.10 1.38
C GLU A 74 -7.15 -13.20 1.81
N ASP A 75 -6.12 -13.46 1.00
CA ASP A 75 -5.10 -14.46 1.33
C ASP A 75 -4.33 -14.14 2.61
N LEU A 76 -4.03 -12.84 2.83
CA LEU A 76 -3.41 -12.36 4.06
C LEU A 76 -4.33 -12.54 5.27
N ASN A 77 -5.64 -12.39 5.07
CA ASN A 77 -6.64 -12.37 6.13
C ASN A 77 -7.47 -13.65 6.27
N LYS A 78 -7.15 -14.72 5.54
CA LYS A 78 -7.90 -15.99 5.57
C LYS A 78 -8.00 -16.67 6.94
N LYS A 79 -7.14 -16.27 7.90
CA LYS A 79 -7.15 -16.76 9.29
C LYS A 79 -7.75 -15.75 10.28
N ALA A 80 -8.12 -14.56 9.82
CA ALA A 80 -8.75 -13.55 10.65
C ALA A 80 -10.21 -13.96 10.90
N ILE A 81 -10.54 -14.15 12.18
CA ILE A 81 -11.88 -14.53 12.65
C ILE A 81 -12.65 -13.27 13.08
N GLN A 82 -11.94 -12.19 13.40
CA GLN A 82 -12.51 -10.92 13.84
C GLN A 82 -11.93 -9.74 13.06
N ALA A 83 -12.69 -8.64 12.98
CA ALA A 83 -12.30 -7.43 12.27
C ALA A 83 -10.96 -6.83 12.78
N SER A 84 -10.70 -6.91 14.08
CA SER A 84 -9.46 -6.39 14.71
C SER A 84 -8.20 -7.15 14.32
N GLN A 85 -8.35 -8.35 13.75
CA GLN A 85 -7.25 -9.18 13.29
C GLN A 85 -6.90 -8.92 11.82
N LEU A 86 -7.70 -8.11 11.12
CA LEU A 86 -7.41 -7.75 9.75
C LEU A 86 -6.07 -6.99 9.67
N ILE A 87 -5.34 -7.30 8.61
CA ILE A 87 -4.05 -6.70 8.30
C ILE A 87 -3.96 -6.40 6.80
N ASN A 88 -3.12 -5.42 6.47
CA ASN A 88 -2.62 -5.25 5.11
C ASN A 88 -1.09 -5.10 5.12
N GLN A 89 -0.46 -5.15 3.96
CA GLN A 89 0.99 -5.00 3.81
C GLN A 89 1.31 -3.83 2.88
N GLY A 90 2.27 -3.00 3.30
CA GLY A 90 2.87 -1.95 2.49
C GLY A 90 4.39 -1.98 2.62
N TYR A 91 5.07 -1.03 2.00
CA TYR A 91 6.52 -0.85 2.18
C TYR A 91 6.82 0.35 3.08
N ASN A 92 7.75 0.22 4.02
CA ASN A 92 8.26 1.37 4.75
C ASN A 92 9.36 2.04 3.93
N LEU A 93 9.04 3.22 3.38
CA LEU A 93 9.96 3.99 2.56
C LEU A 93 10.76 5.03 3.37
N ALA A 94 10.55 5.13 4.69
CA ALA A 94 11.28 6.06 5.53
C ALA A 94 12.79 5.76 5.52
N GLY A 95 13.60 6.76 5.23
CA GLY A 95 15.05 6.61 5.04
C GLY A 95 15.46 5.96 3.71
N TYR A 96 14.49 5.45 2.94
CA TYR A 96 14.66 5.01 1.55
C TYR A 96 14.32 6.12 0.55
N THR A 97 13.90 7.29 1.03
CA THR A 97 13.63 8.51 0.24
C THR A 97 14.62 9.64 0.56
N SER A 98 15.43 9.51 1.62
CA SER A 98 16.41 10.52 2.01
C SER A 98 17.64 10.51 1.09
N PRO A 99 18.33 11.65 0.90
CA PRO A 99 19.62 11.68 0.22
C PRO A 99 20.63 10.72 0.84
N PHE A 100 21.21 9.81 0.03
CA PHE A 100 22.33 9.00 0.49
C PHE A 100 23.52 9.87 0.88
N LYS A 101 24.23 9.48 1.93
CA LYS A 101 25.56 10.04 2.21
C LYS A 101 26.57 9.47 1.22
N GLU A 102 27.63 10.23 0.94
CA GLU A 102 28.71 9.78 0.07
C GLU A 102 29.28 8.42 0.54
N GLY A 103 29.28 7.42 -0.35
CA GLY A 103 29.75 6.06 -0.05
C GLY A 103 28.68 5.06 0.40
N GLN A 104 27.42 5.47 0.56
CA GLN A 104 26.34 4.54 0.89
C GLN A 104 25.66 4.00 -0.37
N GLN A 105 25.42 2.70 -0.41
CA GLN A 105 24.68 2.04 -1.49
C GLN A 105 23.43 1.35 -0.95
N GLN A 106 22.40 1.31 -1.80
CA GLN A 106 21.20 0.55 -1.53
C GLN A 106 21.46 -0.94 -1.77
N THR A 107 21.40 -1.73 -0.70
CA THR A 107 21.69 -3.19 -0.78
C THR A 107 20.47 -4.07 -0.59
N LYS A 108 19.33 -3.48 -0.21
CA LYS A 108 18.11 -4.21 0.15
C LYS A 108 16.87 -3.48 -0.35
N ILE A 109 15.81 -4.24 -0.59
CA ILE A 109 14.47 -3.70 -0.83
C ILE A 109 13.99 -3.07 0.48
N PRO A 110 13.20 -1.98 0.45
CA PRO A 110 12.53 -1.48 1.64
C PRO A 110 11.80 -2.61 2.37
N PRO A 111 11.80 -2.62 3.71
CA PRO A 111 11.11 -3.66 4.46
C PRO A 111 9.62 -3.55 4.21
N VAL A 112 8.97 -4.70 4.01
CA VAL A 112 7.52 -4.81 4.06
C VAL A 112 7.10 -4.59 5.51
N VAL A 113 6.10 -3.72 5.70
CA VAL A 113 5.49 -3.45 6.99
C VAL A 113 4.03 -3.89 6.97
N THR A 114 3.57 -4.36 8.13
CA THR A 114 2.18 -4.76 8.33
C THR A 114 1.41 -3.58 8.89
N ASN A 115 0.39 -3.15 8.15
CA ASN A 115 -0.61 -2.20 8.62
C ASN A 115 -1.67 -2.99 9.39
N THR A 116 -1.61 -2.94 10.72
CA THR A 116 -2.66 -3.47 11.58
C THR A 116 -3.88 -2.55 11.55
N MET A 117 -5.03 -3.04 12.03
CA MET A 117 -6.24 -2.23 12.07
C MET A 117 -6.07 -0.91 12.84
N SER A 118 -5.30 -0.88 13.93
CA SER A 118 -5.05 0.38 14.66
C SER A 118 -4.38 1.44 13.79
N ASN A 119 -3.43 1.05 12.93
CA ASN A 119 -2.78 2.00 12.02
C ASN A 119 -3.71 2.32 10.84
N ALA A 120 -4.49 1.34 10.38
CA ALA A 120 -5.42 1.51 9.28
C ALA A 120 -6.54 2.51 9.62
N GLU A 121 -7.09 2.47 10.83
CA GLU A 121 -8.08 3.44 11.30
C GLU A 121 -7.53 4.88 11.24
N ALA A 122 -6.32 5.10 11.75
CA ALA A 122 -5.69 6.41 11.75
C ALA A 122 -5.44 6.92 10.32
N LEU A 123 -4.98 6.05 9.42
CA LEU A 123 -4.79 6.37 8.01
C LEU A 123 -6.12 6.66 7.32
N ALA A 124 -7.14 5.84 7.52
CA ALA A 124 -8.47 6.06 6.95
C ALA A 124 -9.09 7.38 7.43
N GLN A 125 -8.93 7.72 8.71
CA GLN A 125 -9.34 9.01 9.25
C GLN A 125 -8.58 10.18 8.61
N ALA A 126 -7.27 10.03 8.39
CA ALA A 126 -6.49 11.04 7.67
C ALA A 126 -6.85 11.13 6.16
N ALA A 127 -7.56 10.13 5.64
CA ALA A 127 -8.05 10.09 4.27
C ALA A 127 -9.42 10.76 4.11
N ALA A 128 -10.23 10.75 5.17
CA ALA A 128 -11.53 11.39 5.22
C ALA A 128 -11.35 12.90 5.47
N ASP A 129 -12.00 13.74 4.68
CA ASP A 129 -11.95 15.19 4.88
C ASP A 129 -12.98 15.65 5.93
N ASP A 130 -14.15 14.99 5.98
CA ASP A 130 -15.25 15.27 6.89
C ASP A 130 -15.01 14.72 8.32
N ASP A 131 -15.21 15.57 9.33
CA ASP A 131 -14.96 15.21 10.74
C ASP A 131 -15.97 14.19 11.28
N ASN A 132 -17.21 14.15 10.77
CA ASN A 132 -18.17 13.14 11.19
C ASN A 132 -17.73 11.76 10.74
N THR A 133 -17.28 11.63 9.48
CA THR A 133 -16.76 10.35 8.96
C THR A 133 -15.56 9.85 9.77
N LYS A 134 -14.67 10.76 10.21
CA LYS A 134 -13.55 10.40 11.10
C LYS A 134 -14.02 9.87 12.45
N LEU A 135 -14.96 10.58 13.09
CA LEU A 135 -15.55 10.19 14.37
C LEU A 135 -16.32 8.87 14.26
N ASP A 136 -16.98 8.67 13.13
CA ASP A 136 -17.72 7.45 12.84
C ASP A 136 -16.78 6.25 12.73
N ILE A 137 -15.66 6.36 11.99
CA ILE A 137 -14.60 5.33 11.96
C ILE A 137 -14.13 4.97 13.38
N LEU A 138 -13.90 5.97 14.23
CA LEU A 138 -13.54 5.74 15.64
C LEU A 138 -14.64 5.02 16.43
N SER A 139 -15.92 5.25 16.08
CA SER A 139 -17.07 4.71 16.81
C SER A 139 -17.29 3.21 16.62
N LEU A 140 -16.94 2.65 15.44
CA LEU A 140 -17.01 1.21 15.17
C LEU A 140 -15.83 0.44 15.78
N ARG A 141 -14.73 1.13 16.09
CA ARG A 141 -13.55 0.57 16.75
C ARG A 141 -13.12 -0.74 16.09
N CYS A 142 -12.89 -0.70 14.78
CA CYS A 142 -12.37 -1.84 14.02
C CYS A 142 -11.13 -2.46 14.67
N SER A 143 -10.29 -1.67 15.33
CA SER A 143 -9.09 -2.15 16.05
C SER A 143 -9.38 -2.87 17.36
N GLN A 144 -10.62 -2.86 17.85
CA GLN A 144 -11.03 -3.50 19.11
C GLN A 144 -12.01 -4.64 18.84
N SER A 145 -11.92 -5.68 19.66
CA SER A 145 -12.87 -6.79 19.68
C SER A 145 -14.13 -6.51 20.49
N THR A 146 -14.18 -5.39 21.21
CA THR A 146 -15.32 -5.03 22.08
C THR A 146 -16.00 -3.76 21.60
N GLU A 147 -17.32 -3.76 21.68
CA GLU A 147 -18.16 -2.66 21.21
C GLU A 147 -18.43 -1.61 22.29
N GLN A 148 -19.10 -0.53 21.89
CA GLN A 148 -19.65 0.44 22.83
C GLN A 148 -20.57 -0.26 23.85
N THR A 149 -20.57 0.22 25.10
CA THR A 149 -21.27 -0.40 26.23
C THR A 149 -22.72 -0.80 25.93
N ALA A 150 -23.51 0.07 25.30
CA ALA A 150 -24.91 -0.21 25.00
C ALA A 150 -25.08 -1.39 24.02
N LEU A 151 -24.33 -1.35 22.92
CA LEU A 151 -24.35 -2.41 21.91
C LEU A 151 -23.78 -3.72 22.47
N SER A 152 -22.70 -3.66 23.24
CA SER A 152 -22.13 -4.83 23.90
C SER A 152 -23.12 -5.48 24.88
N ALA A 153 -23.87 -4.69 25.65
CA ALA A 153 -24.90 -5.20 26.55
C ALA A 153 -26.06 -5.87 25.80
N TYR A 154 -26.45 -5.31 24.66
CA TYR A 154 -27.47 -5.90 23.78
C TYR A 154 -26.99 -7.24 23.19
N LEU A 155 -25.80 -7.25 22.58
CA LEU A 155 -25.25 -8.44 21.92
C LEU A 155 -25.03 -9.61 22.90
N ALA A 156 -24.78 -9.33 24.18
CA ALA A 156 -24.68 -10.35 25.22
C ALA A 156 -26.01 -11.09 25.49
N GLN A 157 -27.14 -10.50 25.12
CA GLN A 157 -28.49 -11.05 25.30
C GLN A 157 -29.16 -11.45 23.97
N ALA A 158 -28.60 -11.00 22.85
CA ALA A 158 -29.11 -11.29 21.52
C ALA A 158 -28.92 -12.78 21.15
N ASP A 159 -29.72 -13.26 20.20
CA ASP A 159 -29.55 -14.60 19.65
C ASP A 159 -28.26 -14.70 18.81
N ALA A 160 -27.77 -15.92 18.62
CA ALA A 160 -26.53 -16.18 17.89
C ALA A 160 -26.56 -15.69 16.43
N GLY A 161 -27.73 -15.65 15.79
CA GLY A 161 -27.89 -15.15 14.42
C GLY A 161 -27.71 -13.65 14.34
N THR A 162 -28.27 -12.90 15.30
CA THR A 162 -28.07 -11.45 15.42
C THR A 162 -26.61 -11.10 15.70
N VAL A 163 -25.97 -11.80 16.65
CA VAL A 163 -24.53 -11.59 16.95
C VAL A 163 -23.67 -11.86 15.72
N SER A 164 -23.87 -13.00 15.05
CA SER A 164 -23.11 -13.36 13.85
C SER A 164 -23.35 -12.34 12.71
N SER A 165 -24.56 -11.82 12.59
CA SER A 165 -24.88 -10.81 11.58
C SER A 165 -24.14 -9.50 11.83
N TYR A 166 -24.07 -9.07 13.08
CA TYR A 166 -23.31 -7.90 13.48
C TYR A 166 -21.80 -8.09 13.24
N GLU A 167 -21.23 -9.21 13.68
CA GLU A 167 -19.80 -9.50 13.51
C GLU A 167 -19.40 -9.53 12.03
N ALA A 168 -20.22 -10.15 11.18
CA ALA A 168 -20.02 -10.16 9.74
C ALA A 168 -20.09 -8.75 9.13
N ALA A 169 -21.06 -7.94 9.57
CA ALA A 169 -21.19 -6.55 9.12
C ALA A 169 -19.95 -5.72 9.52
N LYS A 170 -19.52 -5.81 10.79
CA LYS A 170 -18.32 -5.14 11.28
C LYS A 170 -17.09 -5.58 10.50
N TYR A 171 -16.92 -6.88 10.27
CA TYR A 171 -15.81 -7.41 9.46
C TYR A 171 -15.75 -6.78 8.07
N ASN A 172 -16.87 -6.75 7.35
CA ASN A 172 -16.95 -6.20 6.00
C ASN A 172 -16.73 -4.68 5.97
N ILE A 173 -17.27 -3.92 6.92
CA ILE A 173 -17.03 -2.48 7.02
C ILE A 173 -15.53 -2.22 7.29
N CYS A 174 -14.93 -2.95 8.21
CA CYS A 174 -13.52 -2.79 8.57
C CYS A 174 -12.56 -3.23 7.44
N LYS A 175 -12.97 -4.17 6.57
CA LYS A 175 -12.28 -4.45 5.32
C LYS A 175 -12.24 -3.22 4.41
N VAL A 176 -13.37 -2.51 4.24
CA VAL A 176 -13.42 -1.26 3.45
C VAL A 176 -12.55 -0.17 4.07
N VAL A 177 -12.53 -0.05 5.41
CA VAL A 177 -11.61 0.87 6.13
C VAL A 177 -10.14 0.55 5.83
N HIS A 178 -9.76 -0.74 5.78
CA HIS A 178 -8.40 -1.14 5.39
C HIS A 178 -8.04 -0.75 3.95
N ILE A 179 -8.99 -0.84 3.04
CA ILE A 179 -8.79 -0.45 1.64
C ILE A 179 -8.59 1.06 1.55
N LEU A 180 -9.39 1.86 2.26
CA LEU A 180 -9.18 3.31 2.35
C LEU A 180 -7.82 3.66 2.96
N ALA A 181 -7.41 2.95 4.01
CA ALA A 181 -6.11 3.13 4.64
C ALA A 181 -4.94 2.85 3.67
N ASP A 182 -5.06 1.82 2.84
CA ASP A 182 -4.06 1.50 1.81
C ASP A 182 -3.93 2.63 0.77
N LEU A 183 -5.05 3.17 0.29
CA LEU A 183 -5.05 4.33 -0.62
C LEU A 183 -4.34 5.53 0.01
N GLN A 184 -4.65 5.84 1.26
CA GLN A 184 -4.03 6.96 1.97
C GLN A 184 -2.52 6.75 2.21
N ASP A 185 -2.13 5.56 2.66
CA ASP A 185 -0.73 5.22 2.91
C ASP A 185 0.10 5.33 1.61
N LYS A 186 -0.43 4.84 0.50
CA LYS A 186 0.17 5.01 -0.83
C LYS A 186 0.25 6.48 -1.24
N ARG A 187 -0.81 7.27 -1.01
CA ARG A 187 -0.83 8.72 -1.31
C ARG A 187 0.22 9.49 -0.51
N GLN A 188 0.38 9.21 0.78
CA GLN A 188 1.39 9.84 1.62
C GLN A 188 2.81 9.52 1.14
N LYS A 189 3.09 8.23 0.89
CA LYS A 189 4.40 7.78 0.37
C LYS A 189 4.73 8.39 -0.99
N LEU A 190 3.74 8.52 -1.85
CA LEU A 190 3.90 9.22 -3.12
C LEU A 190 4.32 10.68 -2.90
N ASN A 191 3.69 11.39 -1.97
CA ASN A 191 4.05 12.77 -1.64
C ASN A 191 5.48 12.86 -1.10
N ASP A 192 5.89 11.93 -0.23
CA ASP A 192 7.27 11.86 0.26
C ASP A 192 8.28 11.63 -0.87
N ILE A 193 7.96 10.76 -1.83
CA ILE A 193 8.79 10.51 -3.02
C ILE A 193 8.84 11.76 -3.92
N ARG A 194 7.74 12.52 -4.04
CA ARG A 194 7.74 13.76 -4.82
C ARG A 194 8.68 14.80 -4.23
N GLU A 195 8.65 14.94 -2.92
CA GLU A 195 9.48 15.91 -2.21
C GLU A 195 10.97 15.50 -2.23
N ASN A 196 11.26 14.23 -1.95
CA ASN A 196 12.62 13.79 -1.64
C ASN A 196 13.30 12.96 -2.75
N GLY A 197 12.50 12.43 -3.69
CA GLY A 197 12.92 11.45 -4.69
C GLY A 197 13.05 10.05 -4.10
N TYR A 198 12.79 9.01 -4.90
CA TYR A 198 13.10 7.63 -4.50
C TYR A 198 14.50 7.25 -5.00
N PRO A 199 15.55 7.25 -4.17
CA PRO A 199 16.88 6.80 -4.58
C PRO A 199 16.85 5.33 -5.03
N LEU A 200 17.16 5.11 -6.31
CA LEU A 200 17.34 3.77 -6.86
C LEU A 200 18.78 3.31 -6.67
N PHE A 201 19.76 4.19 -6.84
CA PHE A 201 21.18 3.80 -6.76
C PHE A 201 22.06 4.98 -6.36
N TYR A 202 22.94 4.76 -5.37
CA TYR A 202 24.08 5.62 -5.10
C TYR A 202 25.34 4.76 -5.05
N LEU A 203 26.29 5.02 -5.94
CA LEU A 203 27.58 4.31 -6.01
C LEU A 203 28.69 5.32 -5.84
N HIS A 204 29.67 4.97 -5.02
CA HIS A 204 30.95 5.64 -5.01
C HIS A 204 32.05 4.59 -4.92
N GLU A 205 32.60 4.22 -6.08
CA GLU A 205 33.68 3.25 -6.16
C GLU A 205 35.01 3.95 -6.38
N LYS A 206 36.04 3.45 -5.70
CA LYS A 206 37.40 3.94 -5.78
C LYS A 206 38.36 2.76 -5.89
N GLU A 207 39.04 2.65 -7.01
CA GLU A 207 40.04 1.60 -7.23
C GLU A 207 41.39 2.19 -7.58
N LYS A 208 42.47 1.61 -7.04
CA LYS A 208 43.85 1.99 -7.35
C LYS A 208 44.47 0.89 -8.21
N LYS A 209 44.84 1.22 -9.44
CA LYS A 209 45.46 0.29 -10.41
C LYS A 209 46.87 0.75 -10.76
N SER A 210 47.74 -0.22 -11.07
CA SER A 210 49.10 0.05 -11.55
C SER A 210 49.15 -0.13 -13.06
N TYR A 211 49.66 0.86 -13.77
CA TYR A 211 49.88 0.85 -15.22
C TYR A 211 51.32 1.29 -15.48
N ASP A 212 52.17 0.42 -16.05
CA ASP A 212 53.58 0.69 -16.35
C ASP A 212 54.33 1.46 -15.24
N GLY A 213 54.34 0.91 -14.02
CA GLY A 213 55.04 1.51 -12.88
C GLY A 213 54.36 2.75 -12.28
N HIS A 214 53.25 3.23 -12.86
CA HIS A 214 52.47 4.35 -12.35
C HIS A 214 51.18 3.88 -11.69
N SER A 215 50.96 4.32 -10.45
CA SER A 215 49.69 4.08 -9.78
C SER A 215 48.66 5.16 -10.14
N ARG A 216 47.47 4.72 -10.52
CA ARG A 216 46.34 5.58 -10.90
C ARG A 216 45.12 5.22 -10.07
N THR A 217 44.36 6.24 -9.65
CA THR A 217 43.13 6.05 -8.88
C THR A 217 41.94 6.36 -9.76
N ILE A 218 41.05 5.40 -9.94
CA ILE A 218 39.83 5.55 -10.71
C ILE A 218 38.69 5.70 -9.71
N GLN A 219 37.91 6.77 -9.85
CA GLN A 219 36.76 7.02 -8.99
C GLN A 219 35.51 7.26 -9.83
N LEU A 220 34.41 6.59 -9.47
CA LEU A 220 33.10 6.73 -10.09
C LEU A 220 32.07 7.03 -9.01
N LYS A 221 31.34 8.13 -9.17
CA LYS A 221 30.15 8.47 -8.37
C LYS A 221 28.92 8.43 -9.24
N VAL A 222 27.84 7.81 -8.76
CA VAL A 222 26.54 7.80 -9.43
C VAL A 222 25.46 7.99 -8.38
N ASP A 223 24.60 8.99 -8.48
CA ASP A 223 23.35 9.16 -7.74
C ASP A 223 22.21 9.11 -8.75
N LEU A 224 21.31 8.15 -8.56
CA LEU A 224 20.13 7.94 -9.35
C LEU A 224 18.92 7.92 -8.43
N ARG A 225 18.00 8.81 -8.70
CA ARG A 225 16.70 8.89 -8.04
C ARG A 225 15.58 8.85 -9.04
N LEU A 226 14.54 8.11 -8.71
CA LEU A 226 13.28 8.09 -9.42
C LEU A 226 12.42 9.25 -8.93
N TYR A 227 12.13 10.17 -9.84
CA TYR A 227 11.04 11.13 -9.75
C TYR A 227 10.04 10.76 -10.84
N PRO A 228 8.82 10.35 -10.48
CA PRO A 228 7.89 9.92 -11.50
C PRO A 228 7.41 11.13 -12.34
N VAL A 229 7.37 10.97 -13.66
CA VAL A 229 6.84 11.95 -14.64
C VAL A 229 5.67 11.33 -15.37
N TYR A 230 4.68 12.16 -15.65
CA TYR A 230 3.38 11.69 -16.10
C TYR A 230 3.02 12.43 -17.39
N PRO A 231 2.25 11.78 -18.27
CA PRO A 231 1.65 12.45 -19.40
C PRO A 231 0.74 13.57 -18.89
N GLU A 232 0.76 14.71 -19.58
CA GLU A 232 -0.14 15.84 -19.29
C GLU A 232 -1.59 15.56 -19.71
N HIS A 233 -1.93 14.33 -20.12
CA HIS A 233 -3.23 13.98 -20.65
C HIS A 233 -4.17 13.51 -19.53
N GLU A 234 -5.26 14.25 -19.32
CA GLU A 234 -6.28 14.00 -18.29
C GLU A 234 -7.14 12.74 -18.56
N ASP A 235 -7.00 12.11 -19.74
CA ASP A 235 -7.94 11.11 -20.28
C ASP A 235 -7.31 9.73 -20.56
N GLN A 236 -6.69 9.08 -19.57
CA GLN A 236 -6.43 7.64 -19.68
C GLN A 236 -7.66 6.84 -19.25
N ASP A 237 -8.22 6.01 -20.13
CA ASP A 237 -9.45 5.24 -19.88
C ASP A 237 -9.29 4.16 -18.78
N ILE A 238 -8.09 3.64 -18.52
CA ILE A 238 -7.80 2.53 -17.59
C ILE A 238 -6.36 2.71 -17.05
N LEU A 239 -6.15 2.67 -15.73
CA LEU A 239 -4.81 2.72 -15.12
C LEU A 239 -4.15 1.34 -15.19
N LEU A 240 -2.95 1.28 -15.78
CA LEU A 240 -2.16 0.05 -15.92
C LEU A 240 -0.74 0.20 -15.39
N GLY A 241 -0.43 1.19 -14.54
CA GLY A 241 0.94 1.48 -14.15
C GLY A 241 1.83 1.95 -15.31
N LYS A 242 1.23 2.51 -16.37
CA LYS A 242 1.98 2.97 -17.56
C LYS A 242 2.54 4.37 -17.32
N LEU A 243 3.72 4.41 -16.70
CA LEU A 243 4.57 5.60 -16.66
C LEU A 243 4.92 6.02 -18.10
N GLU A 244 4.47 7.20 -18.54
CA GLU A 244 4.85 7.73 -19.87
C GLU A 244 6.37 7.94 -19.96
N LYS A 245 6.96 8.50 -18.89
CA LYS A 245 8.42 8.63 -18.71
C LYS A 245 8.77 8.57 -17.22
N ILE A 246 9.90 7.96 -16.87
CA ILE A 246 10.47 8.13 -15.52
C ILE A 246 11.45 9.32 -15.58
N ARG A 247 11.25 10.43 -14.83
CA ARG A 247 12.39 11.36 -14.61
C ARG A 247 13.30 10.75 -13.59
N LEU A 248 14.34 10.14 -14.12
CA LEU A 248 15.50 9.81 -13.33
C LEU A 248 16.27 11.12 -13.08
N SER A 249 16.21 11.65 -11.85
CA SER A 249 17.17 12.68 -11.45
C SER A 249 18.49 12.00 -11.24
N TYR A 250 19.47 12.48 -11.99
CA TYR A 250 20.72 11.76 -12.16
C TYR A 250 21.91 12.67 -12.05
N ASN A 251 22.82 12.32 -11.17
CA ASN A 251 24.12 12.94 -11.08
C ASN A 251 25.19 11.86 -11.07
N SER A 252 26.06 11.84 -12.07
CA SER A 252 27.29 11.06 -11.94
C SER A 252 28.51 11.83 -12.31
N TYR A 253 29.60 11.37 -11.73
CA TYR A 253 30.88 12.01 -11.75
C TYR A 253 31.95 10.95 -11.93
N PHE A 254 32.93 11.25 -12.75
CA PHE A 254 34.10 10.42 -12.92
C PHE A 254 35.36 11.21 -12.59
N LYS A 255 36.32 10.56 -11.96
CA LYS A 255 37.62 11.14 -11.66
C LYS A 255 38.73 10.12 -11.92
N TRP A 256 39.76 10.58 -12.64
CA TRP A 256 40.97 9.83 -12.92
C TRP A 256 42.17 10.49 -12.23
N SER A 257 42.80 9.77 -11.30
CA SER A 257 43.87 10.24 -10.43
C SER A 257 43.54 11.60 -9.80
N ASP A 258 44.35 12.62 -10.06
CA ASP A 258 44.25 13.94 -9.42
C ASP A 258 43.35 14.89 -10.21
N ASN A 259 42.74 14.43 -11.32
CA ASN A 259 41.86 15.25 -12.15
C ASN A 259 40.64 15.74 -11.36
N ASN A 260 40.04 16.82 -11.86
CA ASN A 260 38.74 17.29 -11.39
C ASN A 260 37.64 16.29 -11.74
N TRP A 261 36.59 16.27 -10.91
CA TRP A 261 35.39 15.49 -11.19
C TRP A 261 34.75 15.96 -12.49
N THR A 262 34.54 15.04 -13.42
CA THR A 262 33.82 15.28 -14.66
C THR A 262 32.40 14.79 -14.51
N LYS A 263 31.40 15.68 -14.65
CA LYS A 263 29.99 15.29 -14.64
C LYS A 263 29.67 14.48 -15.90
N LEU A 264 29.09 13.29 -15.76
CA LEU A 264 28.82 12.38 -16.87
C LEU A 264 27.37 12.40 -17.36
N ASN A 265 26.38 12.81 -16.55
CA ASN A 265 24.94 12.90 -16.90
C ASN A 265 24.32 11.65 -17.59
N VAL A 266 24.87 10.46 -17.33
CA VAL A 266 24.55 9.13 -17.91
C VAL A 266 23.07 8.81 -18.08
N LEU A 267 22.16 9.06 -17.13
CA LEU A 267 20.75 8.65 -17.31
C LEU A 267 19.90 9.61 -18.13
N GLN A 268 20.25 10.90 -18.20
CA GLN A 268 19.58 11.83 -19.11
C GLN A 268 19.74 11.33 -20.56
N LYS A 269 20.93 10.85 -20.91
CA LYS A 269 21.22 10.25 -22.22
C LYS A 269 20.56 8.88 -22.45
N LEU A 270 20.32 8.10 -21.40
CA LEU A 270 19.61 6.81 -21.50
C LEU A 270 18.10 6.98 -21.73
N VAL A 271 17.51 8.07 -21.21
CA VAL A 271 16.08 8.38 -21.38
C VAL A 271 15.81 9.07 -22.73
N ASP A 272 16.77 9.85 -23.24
CA ASP A 272 16.65 10.53 -24.54
C ASP A 272 16.87 9.60 -25.75
N ASP A 273 17.52 8.44 -25.55
CA ASP A 273 17.86 7.49 -26.62
C ASP A 273 16.84 6.32 -26.63
N GLN A 274 15.60 6.62 -27.04
CA GLN A 274 14.47 5.67 -27.15
C GLN A 274 14.64 4.65 -28.30
N ASN A 275 15.75 3.93 -28.34
CA ASN A 275 15.90 2.76 -29.20
C ASN A 275 15.98 1.51 -28.33
N ASP A 276 14.88 0.76 -28.32
CA ASP A 276 14.82 -0.57 -27.74
C ASP A 276 16.01 -1.40 -28.24
N GLU A 277 16.71 -2.03 -27.30
CA GLU A 277 17.88 -2.92 -27.49
C GLU A 277 19.27 -2.29 -27.66
N LYS A 278 19.43 -0.96 -27.84
CA LYS A 278 20.77 -0.39 -28.07
C LYS A 278 21.49 -0.05 -26.77
N GLU A 279 22.69 -0.60 -26.61
CA GLU A 279 23.63 -0.13 -25.60
C GLU A 279 23.92 1.36 -25.80
N VAL A 280 23.81 2.13 -24.71
CA VAL A 280 24.11 3.56 -24.70
C VAL A 280 25.52 3.77 -24.15
N CYS A 281 26.33 4.55 -24.85
CA CYS A 281 27.68 4.92 -24.44
C CYS A 281 27.75 6.42 -24.06
N TRP A 282 28.27 6.72 -22.87
CA TRP A 282 27.94 7.96 -22.16
C TRP A 282 28.90 9.12 -22.41
N GLY A 283 29.88 8.91 -23.30
CA GLY A 283 30.85 9.90 -23.75
C GLY A 283 32.31 9.50 -23.49
N SER A 284 33.22 10.09 -24.27
CA SER A 284 34.64 9.73 -24.24
C SER A 284 35.41 10.45 -23.14
N ILE A 285 35.85 9.68 -22.16
CA ILE A 285 36.80 10.09 -21.12
C ILE A 285 38.21 10.02 -21.71
N LYS A 286 38.95 11.13 -21.70
CA LYS A 286 40.39 11.10 -22.03
C LYS A 286 41.16 10.47 -20.86
N ILE A 287 41.76 9.31 -21.11
CA ILE A 287 42.64 8.64 -20.15
C ILE A 287 44.08 9.16 -20.34
N THR A 288 44.51 9.27 -21.60
CA THR A 288 45.77 9.91 -22.02
C THR A 288 45.52 10.75 -23.28
N SER A 289 46.58 11.34 -23.85
CA SER A 289 46.51 12.00 -25.17
C SER A 289 46.06 11.06 -26.29
N SER A 290 46.35 9.76 -26.18
CA SER A 290 46.13 8.75 -27.23
C SER A 290 45.02 7.74 -26.89
N VAL A 291 44.61 7.64 -25.63
CA VAL A 291 43.59 6.67 -25.16
C VAL A 291 42.33 7.40 -24.68
N LYS A 292 41.19 7.02 -25.26
CA LYS A 292 39.87 7.44 -24.80
C LYS A 292 39.08 6.23 -24.31
N ALA A 293 38.25 6.41 -23.29
CA ALA A 293 37.35 5.37 -22.80
C ALA A 293 35.91 5.87 -22.84
N ASP A 294 35.00 5.11 -23.42
CA ASP A 294 33.56 5.31 -23.27
C ASP A 294 33.04 4.30 -22.24
N ILE A 295 32.24 4.75 -21.27
CA ILE A 295 31.47 3.83 -20.43
C ILE A 295 30.11 3.63 -21.06
N CYS A 296 29.64 2.39 -21.15
CA CYS A 296 28.38 2.04 -21.77
C CYS A 296 27.51 1.16 -20.85
N SER A 297 26.19 1.30 -20.94
CA SER A 297 25.20 0.45 -20.24
C SER A 297 24.19 -0.14 -21.19
N GLN A 298 23.64 -1.25 -20.72
CA GLN A 298 22.42 -1.80 -21.24
C GLN A 298 21.52 -2.22 -20.07
N VAL A 299 20.24 -1.84 -20.11
CA VAL A 299 19.22 -2.45 -19.25
C VAL A 299 19.08 -3.90 -19.69
N TYR A 300 19.45 -4.82 -18.81
CA TYR A 300 19.47 -6.24 -19.13
C TYR A 300 18.18 -6.95 -18.74
N ASN A 301 17.58 -6.56 -17.61
CA ASN A 301 16.34 -7.14 -17.10
C ASN A 301 15.68 -6.18 -16.09
N ILE A 302 14.35 -6.10 -16.10
CA ILE A 302 13.51 -5.43 -15.10
C ILE A 302 12.55 -6.47 -14.52
N SER A 303 12.53 -6.60 -13.19
CA SER A 303 11.54 -7.38 -12.43
C SER A 303 10.74 -6.47 -11.49
N THR A 304 9.76 -7.05 -10.79
CA THR A 304 8.95 -6.35 -9.78
C THR A 304 9.77 -5.84 -8.60
N ASP A 305 10.95 -6.41 -8.37
CA ASP A 305 11.78 -6.21 -7.18
C ASP A 305 13.25 -5.84 -7.48
N SER A 306 13.64 -5.84 -8.77
CA SER A 306 15.02 -5.54 -9.16
C SER A 306 15.17 -5.02 -10.59
N LEU A 307 16.25 -4.28 -10.81
CA LEU A 307 16.71 -3.81 -12.12
C LEU A 307 18.15 -4.29 -12.31
N LYS A 308 18.43 -4.97 -13.43
CA LYS A 308 19.78 -5.43 -13.79
C LYS A 308 20.34 -4.59 -14.92
N ILE A 309 21.51 -4.01 -14.70
CA ILE A 309 22.21 -3.16 -15.66
C ILE A 309 23.57 -3.79 -15.97
N LYS A 310 23.83 -4.10 -17.23
CA LYS A 310 25.17 -4.47 -17.70
C LYS A 310 25.97 -3.19 -17.94
N VAL A 311 27.22 -3.17 -17.49
CA VAL A 311 28.14 -2.05 -17.71
C VAL A 311 29.40 -2.55 -18.40
N ARG A 312 29.89 -1.83 -19.40
CA ARG A 312 31.18 -2.09 -20.04
C ARG A 312 31.93 -0.80 -20.34
N ALA A 313 33.27 -0.88 -20.40
CA ALA A 313 34.11 0.20 -20.89
C ALA A 313 34.61 -0.13 -22.30
N LYS A 314 34.56 0.83 -23.23
CA LYS A 314 35.15 0.74 -24.56
C LYS A 314 36.37 1.64 -24.64
N PHE A 315 37.56 1.06 -24.77
CA PHE A 315 38.82 1.76 -24.94
C PHE A 315 39.11 1.95 -26.42
N LYS A 316 39.36 3.19 -26.82
CA LYS A 316 39.74 3.58 -28.18
C LYS A 316 41.21 3.99 -28.18
N TYR A 317 42.03 3.29 -28.96
CA TYR A 317 43.44 3.56 -29.13
C TYR A 317 43.86 3.34 -30.58
N SER A 318 44.48 4.36 -31.20
CA SER A 318 45.06 4.28 -32.56
C SER A 318 44.15 3.69 -33.65
N GLY A 319 42.83 3.91 -33.56
CA GLY A 319 41.84 3.40 -34.51
C GLY A 319 41.12 2.13 -34.05
N ASP A 320 41.70 1.37 -33.12
CA ASP A 320 41.11 0.15 -32.57
C ASP A 320 40.22 0.44 -31.36
N THR A 321 39.14 -0.35 -31.22
CA THR A 321 38.22 -0.29 -30.09
C THR A 321 38.15 -1.63 -29.37
N HIS A 322 38.50 -1.64 -28.08
CA HIS A 322 38.41 -2.81 -27.22
C HIS A 322 37.35 -2.62 -26.14
N ALA A 323 36.44 -3.58 -25.99
CA ALA A 323 35.40 -3.54 -24.98
C ALA A 323 35.74 -4.48 -23.81
N VAL A 324 35.66 -3.96 -22.59
CA VAL A 324 35.85 -4.72 -21.35
C VAL A 324 34.56 -4.67 -20.55
N SER A 325 33.98 -5.84 -20.26
CA SER A 325 32.84 -5.93 -19.36
C SER A 325 33.26 -5.50 -17.95
N LEU A 326 32.49 -4.60 -17.35
CA LEU A 326 32.64 -4.17 -15.96
C LEU A 326 31.68 -4.92 -15.03
N GLY A 327 30.92 -5.88 -15.57
CA GLY A 327 30.00 -6.72 -14.83
C GLY A 327 28.53 -6.29 -14.96
N THR A 328 27.69 -6.91 -14.12
CA THR A 328 26.26 -6.62 -14.02
C THR A 328 25.97 -6.09 -12.63
N VAL A 329 25.33 -4.93 -12.56
CA VAL A 329 24.84 -4.34 -11.32
C VAL A 329 23.37 -4.72 -11.16
N THR A 330 22.99 -5.22 -9.97
CA THR A 330 21.59 -5.46 -9.62
C THR A 330 21.16 -4.41 -8.61
N VAL A 331 20.10 -3.69 -8.93
CA VAL A 331 19.51 -2.65 -8.10
C VAL A 331 18.24 -3.19 -7.46
N PRO A 332 18.19 -3.40 -6.13
CA PRO A 332 16.99 -3.86 -5.44
C PRO A 332 16.01 -2.70 -5.21
N ALA A 333 14.80 -2.79 -5.78
CA ALA A 333 13.74 -1.79 -5.58
C ALA A 333 12.36 -2.40 -5.87
N PRO A 334 11.30 -2.05 -5.09
CA PRO A 334 9.98 -2.64 -5.24
C PRO A 334 9.23 -1.96 -6.40
N PHE A 335 9.73 -2.10 -7.63
CA PHE A 335 9.20 -1.44 -8.84
C PHE A 335 7.70 -1.65 -9.04
N GLY A 336 7.16 -2.82 -8.71
CA GLY A 336 5.71 -3.05 -8.76
C GLY A 336 4.94 -2.10 -7.83
N TYR A 337 5.39 -1.98 -6.57
CA TYR A 337 4.79 -1.06 -5.60
C TYR A 337 5.02 0.41 -5.96
N LEU A 338 6.20 0.77 -6.48
CA LEU A 338 6.48 2.13 -6.93
C LEU A 338 5.58 2.54 -8.10
N SER A 339 5.21 1.59 -8.97
CA SER A 339 4.21 1.78 -10.01
C SER A 339 2.84 2.07 -9.40
N ASP A 340 2.39 1.27 -8.42
CA ASP A 340 1.12 1.51 -7.72
C ASP A 340 1.06 2.90 -7.06
N LEU A 341 2.16 3.34 -6.44
CA LEU A 341 2.24 4.68 -5.86
C LEU A 341 2.10 5.77 -6.91
N SER A 342 2.63 5.55 -8.11
CA SER A 342 2.60 6.56 -9.16
C SER A 342 1.19 6.83 -9.65
N ASP A 343 0.37 5.78 -9.77
CA ASP A 343 -1.02 5.85 -10.25
C ASP A 343 -1.92 6.64 -9.29
N MET A 344 -1.55 6.78 -8.00
CA MET A 344 -2.31 7.56 -7.01
C MET A 344 -2.43 9.06 -7.34
N LYS A 345 -1.64 9.58 -8.28
CA LYS A 345 -1.79 10.98 -8.75
C LYS A 345 -2.97 11.16 -9.67
N GLU A 346 -3.42 10.10 -10.32
CA GLU A 346 -4.43 10.21 -11.35
C GLU A 346 -5.78 10.54 -10.72
N LYS A 347 -6.54 11.38 -11.43
CA LYS A 347 -7.87 11.80 -10.98
C LYS A 347 -8.75 10.60 -10.64
N LYS A 348 -8.66 9.51 -11.40
CA LYS A 348 -9.39 8.26 -11.13
C LYS A 348 -9.07 7.63 -9.77
N MET A 349 -7.82 7.68 -9.30
CA MET A 349 -7.47 7.16 -7.97
C MET A 349 -7.91 8.11 -6.84
N GLN A 350 -7.89 9.41 -7.09
CA GLN A 350 -8.43 10.39 -6.14
C GLN A 350 -9.95 10.28 -6.03
N ASP A 351 -10.64 10.15 -7.16
CA ASP A 351 -12.08 9.91 -7.24
C ASP A 351 -12.44 8.56 -6.62
N LEU A 352 -11.64 7.52 -6.82
CA LEU A 352 -11.80 6.23 -6.14
C LEU A 352 -11.70 6.40 -4.61
N GLN A 353 -10.67 7.11 -4.12
CA GLN A 353 -10.54 7.38 -2.69
C GLN A 353 -11.78 8.11 -2.14
N ALA A 354 -12.26 9.15 -2.84
CA ALA A 354 -13.46 9.88 -2.44
C ALA A 354 -14.70 8.97 -2.41
N LYS A 355 -14.92 8.15 -3.45
CA LYS A 355 -16.03 7.16 -3.47
C LYS A 355 -15.97 6.17 -2.31
N VAL A 356 -14.78 5.70 -1.94
CA VAL A 356 -14.60 4.80 -0.80
C VAL A 356 -14.93 5.52 0.50
N VAL A 357 -14.53 6.78 0.67
CA VAL A 357 -14.91 7.63 1.82
C VAL A 357 -16.43 7.79 1.90
N ASP A 358 -17.10 8.14 0.80
CA ASP A 358 -18.56 8.31 0.75
C ASP A 358 -19.30 7.01 1.10
N ARG A 359 -18.79 5.87 0.62
CA ARG A 359 -19.35 4.55 0.93
C ARG A 359 -19.18 4.21 2.41
N ILE A 360 -18.02 4.52 2.99
CA ILE A 360 -17.78 4.40 4.42
C ILE A 360 -18.78 5.25 5.20
N ALA A 361 -18.97 6.53 4.83
CA ALA A 361 -19.95 7.41 5.47
C ALA A 361 -21.37 6.83 5.40
N SER A 362 -21.77 6.27 4.26
CA SER A 362 -23.08 5.62 4.12
C SER A 362 -23.25 4.36 4.99
N LEU A 363 -22.19 3.58 5.20
CA LEU A 363 -22.21 2.43 6.11
C LEU A 363 -22.34 2.90 7.57
N PHE A 364 -21.67 3.99 7.89
CA PHE A 364 -21.70 4.58 9.22
C PHE A 364 -23.03 5.21 9.59
N GLY A 365 -23.77 5.77 8.64
CA GLY A 365 -25.17 6.14 8.88
C GLY A 365 -26.01 4.97 9.38
N ALA A 366 -25.86 3.78 8.79
CA ALA A 366 -26.57 2.58 9.25
C ALA A 366 -26.05 2.03 10.59
N TYR A 367 -24.75 2.17 10.86
CA TYR A 367 -24.18 1.82 12.17
C TYR A 367 -24.66 2.77 13.27
N GLY A 368 -24.78 4.07 12.96
CA GLY A 368 -25.36 5.08 13.85
C GLY A 368 -26.77 4.70 14.30
N ASP A 369 -27.61 4.23 13.37
CA ASP A 369 -28.96 3.72 13.68
C ASP A 369 -28.92 2.54 14.68
N VAL A 370 -27.98 1.60 14.50
CA VAL A 370 -27.79 0.47 15.43
C VAL A 370 -27.43 0.98 16.82
N ILE A 371 -26.49 1.92 16.90
CA ILE A 371 -26.03 2.48 18.18
C ILE A 371 -27.15 3.26 18.88
N GLU A 372 -27.89 4.09 18.16
CA GLU A 372 -29.01 4.85 18.72
C GLU A 372 -30.09 3.93 19.30
N LYS A 373 -30.42 2.85 18.59
CA LYS A 373 -31.39 1.86 19.07
C LYS A 373 -30.86 1.04 20.23
N ALA A 374 -29.59 0.64 20.21
CA ALA A 374 -28.98 -0.06 21.33
C ALA A 374 -28.96 0.80 22.61
N GLN A 375 -28.69 2.10 22.48
CA GLN A 375 -28.74 3.04 23.60
C GLN A 375 -30.17 3.25 24.12
N SER A 376 -31.15 3.32 23.23
CA SER A 376 -32.57 3.43 23.60
C SER A 376 -33.03 2.19 24.34
N TRP A 377 -32.70 1.01 23.82
CA TRP A 377 -32.94 -0.27 24.49
C TRP A 377 -32.27 -0.33 25.86
N GLN A 378 -30.98 0.05 25.97
CA GLN A 378 -30.27 0.02 27.24
C GLN A 378 -30.93 0.93 28.28
N LYS A 379 -31.30 2.16 27.92
CA LYS A 379 -31.98 3.10 28.83
C LYS A 379 -33.31 2.58 29.36
N SER A 380 -34.02 1.79 28.56
CA SER A 380 -35.35 1.29 28.89
C SER A 380 -35.34 -0.09 29.53
N CYS A 381 -34.30 -0.91 29.32
CA CYS A 381 -34.38 -2.36 29.53
C CYS A 381 -33.17 -2.97 30.24
N SER A 382 -32.12 -2.19 30.51
CA SER A 382 -30.87 -2.64 31.15
C SER A 382 -30.71 -2.15 32.58
#